data_AF-A0A6M4II79-F1
#
_entry.id   AF-A0A6M4II79-F1
#
_cell.length_a   1.000
_cell.length_b   1.000
_cell.length_c   1.000
_cell.angle_alpha   90.00
_cell.angle_beta   90.00
_cell.angle_gamma   90.00
#
_symmetry.space_group_name_H-M   'P 1'
#
loop_
_entity.id
_entity.type
_entity.pdbx_description
1 polymer ?
#
loop_
_entity_poly.entity_id
_entity_poly.type
_entity_poly.pdbx_seq_one_letter_code
_entity_poly.pdbx_strand_id
1 'polypeptide(L)'
;MTTTARDYLVNRFETDAAVLRERVALMARGTKVPGPDASTSGRMADACDEVVAMLMAIASHGDASAELDAIMALVPLLERRATEQQSNPAVRSVYAGAATRIREIRSAEAQSAQADGIPSEALDGTENPDDELEHDDDLDDLDDDDVDDDVIDFDEDDDSADGSK
;
A
#
# COMPACT_ATOMS: atom_id res chain seq x y z
N MET A 1 -8.35 29.65 -3.48
CA MET A 1 -7.06 28.96 -3.69
C MET A 1 -7.41 27.51 -3.99
N THR A 2 -6.97 26.99 -5.13
CA THR A 2 -7.05 25.56 -5.44
C THR A 2 -5.98 24.84 -4.61
N THR A 3 -6.38 23.85 -3.82
CA THR A 3 -5.43 23.03 -3.05
C THR A 3 -4.61 22.19 -4.03
N THR A 4 -3.29 22.30 -4.00
CA THR A 4 -2.42 21.48 -4.86
C THR A 4 -2.33 20.04 -4.33
N ALA A 5 -1.90 19.10 -5.19
CA ALA A 5 -1.61 17.74 -4.77
C ALA A 5 -0.58 17.69 -3.61
N ARG A 6 0.43 18.57 -3.67
CA ARG A 6 1.41 18.71 -2.59
C ARG A 6 0.77 19.15 -1.29
N ASP A 7 -0.04 20.22 -1.31
CA ASP A 7 -0.67 20.76 -0.10
C ASP A 7 -1.61 19.74 0.53
N TYR A 8 -2.36 19.00 -0.29
CA TYR A 8 -3.21 17.92 0.16
C TYR A 8 -2.41 16.81 0.88
N LEU A 9 -1.32 16.34 0.27
CA LEU A 9 -0.48 15.28 0.84
C LEU A 9 0.22 15.75 2.12
N VAL A 10 0.79 16.95 2.13
CA VAL A 10 1.45 17.54 3.32
C VAL A 10 0.46 17.61 4.48
N ASN A 11 -0.70 18.23 4.28
CA ASN A 11 -1.70 18.35 5.33
C ASN A 11 -2.18 16.98 5.85
N ARG A 12 -2.29 15.99 4.96
CA ARG A 12 -2.67 14.62 5.34
C ARG A 12 -1.65 13.98 6.27
N PHE A 13 -0.36 13.99 5.90
CA PHE A 13 0.69 13.38 6.71
C PHE A 13 0.97 14.16 8.00
N GLU A 14 0.85 15.49 7.99
CA GLU A 14 0.90 16.30 9.22
C GLU A 14 -0.24 15.94 10.18
N THR A 15 -1.46 15.78 9.66
CA THR A 15 -2.62 15.34 10.47
C THR A 15 -2.39 13.95 11.05
N ASP A 16 -1.93 13.00 10.25
CA ASP A 16 -1.67 11.63 10.70
C ASP A 16 -0.54 11.62 11.76
N ALA A 17 0.54 12.39 11.56
CA ALA A 17 1.60 12.56 12.55
C ALA A 17 1.08 13.17 13.86
N ALA A 18 0.21 14.19 13.79
CA ALA A 18 -0.39 14.81 14.96
C ALA A 18 -1.25 13.83 15.75
N VAL A 19 -2.10 13.05 15.07
CA VAL A 19 -2.95 12.01 15.70
C VAL A 19 -2.08 10.94 16.37
N LEU A 20 -1.00 10.50 15.73
CA LEU A 20 -0.08 9.53 16.31
C LEU A 20 0.65 10.07 17.55
N ARG A 21 1.05 11.34 17.55
CA ARG A 21 1.65 11.98 18.73
C ARG A 21 0.64 12.19 19.86
N GLU A 22 -0.59 12.57 19.54
CA GLU A 22 -1.66 12.67 20.53
C GLU A 22 -1.91 11.32 21.20
N ARG A 23 -1.94 10.24 20.41
CA ARG A 23 -2.04 8.87 20.91
C ARG A 23 -0.91 8.53 21.89
N VAL A 24 0.33 8.89 21.56
CA VAL A 24 1.49 8.74 22.47
C VAL A 24 1.28 9.54 23.76
N ALA A 25 0.83 10.79 23.66
CA ALA A 25 0.58 11.64 24.81
C ALA A 25 -0.52 11.09 25.73
N LEU A 26 -1.58 10.50 25.17
CA LEU A 26 -2.65 9.83 25.94
C LEU A 26 -2.12 8.61 26.69
N MET A 27 -1.30 7.77 26.04
CA MET A 27 -0.67 6.61 26.68
C MET A 27 0.31 7.01 27.79
N ALA A 28 1.06 8.10 27.59
CA ALA A 28 1.94 8.65 28.63
C ALA A 28 1.17 9.14 29.87
N ARG A 29 -0.11 9.51 29.71
CA ARG A 29 -1.02 9.87 30.82
C ARG A 29 -1.70 8.66 31.45
N GLY A 30 -1.34 7.44 31.06
CA GLY A 30 -1.93 6.20 31.56
C GLY A 30 -3.23 5.78 30.87
N THR A 31 -3.60 6.42 29.75
CA THR A 31 -4.79 6.03 28.98
C THR A 31 -4.48 4.82 28.10
N LYS A 32 -5.28 3.75 28.21
CA LYS A 32 -5.17 2.59 27.32
C LYS A 32 -5.85 2.90 25.99
N VAL A 33 -5.08 3.02 24.91
CA VAL A 33 -5.61 3.29 23.57
C VAL A 33 -5.46 2.04 22.69
N PRO A 34 -6.51 1.54 22.01
CA PRO A 34 -6.42 0.35 21.16
C PRO A 34 -5.52 0.59 19.94
N GLY A 35 -4.66 -0.36 19.57
CA GLY A 35 -3.73 -0.23 18.43
C GLY A 35 -2.25 -0.30 18.85
N PRO A 36 -1.32 0.26 18.05
CA PRO A 36 0.11 0.17 18.31
C PRO A 36 0.50 0.83 19.64
N ASP A 37 1.56 0.31 20.26
CA ASP A 37 2.13 0.89 21.48
C ASP A 37 2.71 2.30 21.22
N ALA A 38 3.11 2.98 22.30
CA ALA A 38 3.63 4.35 22.23
C ALA A 38 4.93 4.48 21.40
N SER A 39 5.83 3.50 21.48
CA SER A 39 7.08 3.52 20.72
C SER A 39 6.81 3.33 19.23
N THR A 40 5.93 2.38 18.88
CA THR A 40 5.52 2.14 17.50
C THR A 40 4.75 3.33 16.93
N SER A 41 3.84 3.92 17.70
CA SER A 41 3.10 5.12 17.29
C SER A 41 4.02 6.33 17.07
N GLY A 42 5.04 6.50 17.92
CA GLY A 42 6.05 7.55 17.77
C GLY A 42 6.85 7.37 16.48
N ARG A 43 7.36 6.16 16.22
CA ARG A 43 8.10 5.87 14.99
C ARG A 43 7.25 6.06 13.72
N MET A 44 5.94 5.76 13.78
CA MET A 44 5.03 6.06 12.68
C MET A 44 4.87 7.57 12.46
N ALA A 45 4.81 8.36 13.54
CA ALA A 45 4.72 9.82 13.43
C ALA A 45 5.98 10.41 12.78
N ASP A 46 7.16 9.94 13.20
CA ASP A 46 8.44 10.36 12.62
C ASP A 46 8.50 10.02 11.12
N ALA A 47 7.99 8.86 10.72
CA ALA A 47 7.90 8.48 9.31
C ALA A 47 6.95 9.38 8.50
N CYS A 48 5.82 9.78 9.09
CA CYS A 48 4.92 10.76 8.47
C CYS A 48 5.61 12.11 8.28
N ASP A 49 6.34 12.60 9.28
CA ASP A 49 7.11 13.85 9.17
C ASP A 49 8.17 13.78 8.07
N GLU A 50 8.79 12.62 7.92
CA GLU A 50 9.81 12.44 6.90
C GLU A 50 9.21 12.47 5.48
N VAL A 51 8.01 11.89 5.30
CA VAL A 51 7.25 12.04 4.05
C VAL A 51 6.89 13.51 3.80
N VAL A 52 6.46 14.24 4.83
CA VAL A 52 6.20 15.70 4.73
C VAL A 52 7.47 16.43 4.29
N ALA A 53 8.62 16.14 4.89
CA ALA A 53 9.88 16.76 4.52
C ALA A 53 10.27 16.47 3.06
N MET A 54 10.07 15.24 2.57
CA MET A 54 10.29 14.90 1.17
C MET A 54 9.37 15.67 0.23
N LEU A 55 8.09 15.84 0.59
CA LEU A 55 7.13 16.60 -0.20
C LEU A 55 7.46 18.10 -0.21
N MET A 56 7.85 18.68 0.93
CA MET A 56 8.24 20.09 1.02
C MET A 56 9.55 20.41 0.31
N ALA A 57 10.42 19.42 0.11
CA ALA A 57 11.65 19.57 -0.67
C ALA A 57 11.38 19.74 -2.18
N ILE A 58 10.17 19.43 -2.66
CA ILE A 58 9.77 19.66 -4.05
C ILE A 58 9.54 21.15 -4.26
N ALA A 59 10.35 21.74 -5.14
CA ALA A 59 10.22 23.14 -5.52
C ALA A 59 8.86 23.42 -6.16
N SER A 60 8.17 24.46 -5.68
CA SER A 60 6.93 24.94 -6.30
C SER A 60 7.28 25.96 -7.38
N HIS A 61 6.95 25.64 -8.63
CA HIS A 61 7.18 26.53 -9.77
C HIS A 61 5.88 27.12 -10.35
N GLY A 62 4.74 26.87 -9.71
CA GLY A 62 3.43 27.35 -10.16
C GLY A 62 2.80 26.55 -11.31
N ASP A 63 3.45 25.46 -11.74
CA ASP A 63 2.89 24.47 -12.67
C ASP A 63 2.48 23.22 -11.89
N ALA A 64 1.17 22.99 -11.79
CA ALA A 64 0.60 21.86 -11.06
C ALA A 64 0.96 20.51 -11.69
N SER A 65 1.11 20.43 -13.03
CA SER A 65 1.48 19.18 -13.71
C SER A 65 2.94 18.83 -13.43
N ALA A 66 3.85 19.80 -13.57
CA ALA A 66 5.25 19.59 -13.27
C ALA A 66 5.47 19.26 -11.77
N GLU A 67 4.70 19.88 -10.88
CA GLU A 67 4.72 19.57 -9.46
C GLU A 67 4.24 18.13 -9.18
N LEU A 68 3.17 17.68 -9.84
CA LEU A 68 2.68 16.30 -9.72
C LEU A 68 3.69 15.27 -10.24
N ASP A 69 4.38 15.55 -11.35
CA ASP A 69 5.44 14.68 -11.87
C ASP A 69 6.63 14.60 -10.90
N ALA A 70 6.99 15.71 -10.26
CA ALA A 70 8.02 15.72 -9.22
C ALA A 70 7.61 14.93 -7.96
N ILE A 71 6.33 15.00 -7.56
CA ILE A 71 5.78 14.16 -6.48
C ILE A 71 5.83 12.69 -6.86
N MET A 72 5.47 12.34 -8.10
CA MET A 72 5.53 10.97 -8.60
C MET A 72 6.96 10.40 -8.58
N ALA A 73 7.98 11.25 -8.79
CA ALA A 73 9.37 10.84 -8.70
C ALA A 73 9.80 10.42 -7.27
N LEU A 74 9.04 10.74 -6.23
CA LEU A 74 9.29 10.24 -4.87
C LEU A 74 8.87 8.79 -4.66
N VAL A 75 7.98 8.24 -5.51
CA VAL A 75 7.42 6.90 -5.32
C VAL A 75 8.50 5.81 -5.18
N PRO A 76 9.51 5.72 -6.06
CA PRO A 76 10.56 4.70 -5.91
C PRO A 76 11.37 4.87 -4.62
N LEU A 77 11.58 6.11 -4.17
CA LEU A 77 12.27 6.38 -2.91
C LEU A 77 11.43 5.88 -1.73
N LEU A 78 10.12 6.19 -1.70
CA LEU A 78 9.20 5.74 -0.66
C LEU A 78 9.10 4.21 -0.61
N GLU A 79 9.06 3.54 -1.76
CA GLU A 79 9.07 2.08 -1.81
C GLU A 79 10.36 1.48 -1.27
N ARG A 80 11.50 2.08 -1.62
CA ARG A 80 12.78 1.70 -1.02
C ARG A 80 12.78 1.89 0.50
N ARG A 81 12.29 3.03 1.01
CA ARG A 81 12.13 3.26 2.46
C ARG A 81 11.27 2.18 3.09
N ALA A 82 10.18 1.78 2.43
CA ALA A 82 9.30 0.73 2.92
C ALA A 82 10.05 -0.63 3.00
N THR A 83 10.84 -0.98 1.98
CA THR A 83 11.66 -2.20 1.99
C THR A 83 12.72 -2.18 3.09
N GLU A 84 13.31 -1.03 3.41
CA GLU A 84 14.29 -0.89 4.50
C GLU A 84 13.66 -1.11 5.89
N GLN A 85 12.32 -1.01 6.01
CA GLN A 85 11.57 -1.16 7.25
C GLN A 85 10.95 -2.56 7.42
N GLN A 86 11.58 -3.61 6.87
CA GLN A 86 11.09 -5.00 6.96
C GLN A 86 10.81 -5.45 8.40
N SER A 87 11.64 -5.05 9.36
CA SER A 87 11.50 -5.36 10.79
C SER A 87 10.46 -4.52 11.53
N ASN A 88 9.92 -3.49 10.88
CA ASN A 88 8.92 -2.58 11.46
C ASN A 88 7.72 -2.42 10.51
N PRO A 89 6.77 -3.37 10.52
CA PRO A 89 5.66 -3.39 9.57
C PRO A 89 4.76 -2.14 9.67
N ALA A 90 4.66 -1.53 10.84
CA ALA A 90 3.85 -0.33 11.06
C ALA A 90 4.49 0.93 10.44
N VAL A 91 5.82 1.04 10.45
CA VAL A 91 6.51 2.14 9.75
C VAL A 91 6.59 1.87 8.25
N ARG A 92 6.80 0.60 7.86
CA ARG A 92 6.73 0.19 6.45
C ARG A 92 5.40 0.59 5.81
N SER A 93 4.28 0.41 6.51
CA SER A 93 2.96 0.75 5.97
C SER A 93 2.77 2.25 5.75
N VAL A 94 3.42 3.12 6.53
CA VAL A 94 3.39 4.58 6.30
C VAL A 94 4.02 4.92 4.94
N TYR A 95 5.23 4.41 4.67
CA TYR A 95 5.92 4.66 3.41
C TYR A 95 5.21 4.04 2.20
N ALA A 96 4.76 2.79 2.34
CA ALA A 96 3.99 2.13 1.29
C ALA A 96 2.64 2.84 1.02
N GLY A 97 1.96 3.27 2.08
CA GLY A 97 0.72 4.05 1.99
C GLY A 97 0.93 5.41 1.30
N ALA A 98 2.06 6.08 1.57
CA ALA A 98 2.42 7.30 0.88
C ALA A 98 2.63 7.10 -0.62
N ALA A 99 3.37 6.06 -1.01
CA ALA A 99 3.57 5.69 -2.41
C ALA A 99 2.23 5.39 -3.12
N THR A 100 1.34 4.62 -2.47
CA THR A 100 0.00 4.35 -2.99
C THR A 100 -0.82 5.61 -3.16
N ARG A 101 -0.83 6.50 -2.15
CA ARG A 101 -1.64 7.71 -2.20
C ARG A 101 -1.21 8.66 -3.32
N ILE A 102 0.10 8.77 -3.56
CA ILE A 102 0.65 9.54 -4.67
C ILE A 102 0.15 9.00 -6.02
N ARG A 103 0.16 7.67 -6.21
CA ARG A 103 -0.36 7.04 -7.42
C ARG A 103 -1.85 7.29 -7.62
N GLU A 104 -2.64 7.20 -6.56
CA GLU A 104 -4.09 7.47 -6.59
C GLU A 104 -4.39 8.89 -7.05
N ILE A 105 -3.64 9.88 -6.54
CA ILE A 105 -3.79 11.28 -6.96
C ILE A 105 -3.49 11.42 -8.45
N ARG A 106 -2.39 10.83 -8.95
CA ARG A 106 -2.08 10.87 -10.38
C ARG A 106 -3.19 10.27 -11.24
N SER A 107 -3.75 9.13 -10.82
CA SER A 107 -4.86 8.49 -11.54
C SER A 107 -6.12 9.37 -11.54
N ALA A 108 -6.44 10.02 -10.41
CA ALA A 108 -7.58 10.93 -10.31
C ALA A 108 -7.41 12.16 -11.21
N GLU A 109 -6.23 12.79 -11.22
CA GLU A 109 -5.92 13.94 -12.09
C GLU A 109 -6.02 13.58 -13.57
N ALA A 110 -5.55 12.38 -13.96
CA ALA A 110 -5.67 11.89 -15.33
C ALA A 110 -7.13 11.66 -15.76
N GLN A 111 -7.99 11.17 -14.86
CA GLN A 111 -9.42 10.99 -15.11
C GLN A 111 -10.15 12.33 -15.21
N SER A 112 -9.83 13.30 -14.35
CA SER A 112 -10.41 14.64 -14.40
C SER A 112 -10.04 15.39 -15.68
N ALA A 113 -8.79 15.28 -16.14
CA ALA A 113 -8.36 15.87 -17.41
C ALA A 113 -9.10 15.29 -18.63
N GLN A 114 -9.53 14.03 -18.57
CA GLN A 114 -10.36 13.41 -19.61
C GLN A 114 -11.82 13.89 -19.55
N ALA A 115 -12.34 14.19 -18.36
CA ALA A 115 -13.72 14.65 -18.17
C ALA A 115 -13.96 16.10 -18.64
N ASP A 116 -12.95 16.98 -18.57
CA ASP A 116 -13.02 18.36 -19.08
C ASP A 116 -12.82 18.46 -20.62
N GLY A 117 -12.57 17.34 -21.29
CA GLY A 117 -12.36 17.23 -22.73
C GLY A 117 -13.48 16.46 -23.45
N ILE A 118 -14.58 17.18 -23.78
CA ILE A 118 -15.68 16.80 -24.70
C ILE A 118 -16.80 15.90 -24.09
N PRO A 119 -18.10 16.29 -24.26
CA PRO A 119 -19.22 15.42 -23.92
C PRO A 119 -19.29 14.24 -24.90
N SER A 120 -19.19 13.02 -24.39
CA SER A 120 -19.56 11.80 -25.12
C SER A 120 -21.09 11.68 -25.19
N GLU A 121 -21.73 12.57 -25.96
CA GLU A 121 -23.07 12.33 -26.49
C GLU A 121 -23.12 12.66 -27.99
N ALA A 122 -22.77 11.67 -28.78
CA ALA A 122 -23.37 11.43 -30.08
C ALA A 122 -23.68 9.93 -30.18
N LEU A 123 -24.85 9.58 -29.65
CA LEU A 123 -25.60 8.36 -29.95
C LEU A 123 -25.97 8.36 -31.45
N ASP A 124 -25.97 7.20 -32.11
CA ASP A 124 -27.19 6.64 -32.72
C ASP A 124 -26.97 5.25 -33.36
N GLY A 125 -27.82 4.30 -32.97
CA GLY A 125 -28.31 3.24 -33.84
C GLY A 125 -27.58 1.90 -33.85
N THR A 126 -27.91 1.00 -32.91
CA THR A 126 -28.77 -0.17 -33.23
C THR A 126 -29.06 -1.05 -31.99
N GLU A 127 -30.31 -0.97 -31.52
CA GLU A 127 -31.24 -2.08 -31.18
C GLU A 127 -30.79 -3.24 -30.26
N ASN A 128 -31.19 -3.11 -28.98
CA ASN A 128 -31.99 -4.02 -28.14
C ASN A 128 -31.66 -5.53 -27.96
N PRO A 129 -32.13 -6.11 -26.83
CA PRO A 129 -31.52 -7.22 -26.11
C PRO A 129 -32.22 -8.55 -26.39
N ASP A 130 -31.44 -9.64 -26.41
CA ASP A 130 -31.84 -10.98 -25.96
C ASP A 130 -30.61 -11.92 -26.07
N ASP A 131 -30.54 -12.90 -25.17
CA ASP A 131 -29.91 -14.22 -25.35
C ASP A 131 -28.35 -14.31 -25.44
N GLU A 132 -27.59 -15.10 -24.66
CA GLU A 132 -27.90 -16.16 -23.70
C GLU A 132 -26.78 -16.26 -22.64
N LEU A 133 -27.15 -16.75 -21.47
CA LEU A 133 -26.24 -17.30 -20.48
C LEU A 133 -25.64 -18.60 -21.04
N GLU A 134 -24.32 -18.66 -21.26
CA GLU A 134 -23.58 -19.92 -21.16
C GLU A 134 -22.41 -19.75 -20.21
N HIS A 135 -22.62 -20.37 -19.05
CA HIS A 135 -21.67 -20.68 -18.01
C HIS A 135 -20.99 -21.97 -18.44
N ASP A 136 -19.71 -21.91 -18.82
CA ASP A 136 -18.87 -23.11 -18.90
C ASP A 136 -17.58 -22.87 -18.12
N ASP A 137 -17.55 -23.54 -16.97
CA ASP A 137 -16.37 -23.93 -16.23
C ASP A 137 -15.53 -24.86 -17.11
N ASP A 138 -14.48 -24.33 -17.74
CA ASP A 138 -13.39 -25.16 -18.26
C ASP A 138 -12.15 -24.97 -17.38
N LEU A 139 -12.23 -25.55 -16.19
CA LEU A 139 -11.09 -25.98 -15.40
C LEU A 139 -10.66 -27.35 -15.90
N ASP A 140 -9.83 -27.42 -16.94
CA ASP A 140 -9.17 -28.67 -17.33
C ASP A 140 -7.80 -28.36 -17.98
N ASP A 141 -6.76 -28.35 -17.15
CA ASP A 141 -5.37 -28.70 -17.55
C ASP A 141 -4.54 -29.06 -16.30
N LEU A 142 -5.16 -29.78 -15.36
CA LEU A 142 -4.43 -30.58 -14.38
C LEU A 142 -4.40 -32.00 -14.92
N ASP A 143 -3.48 -32.23 -15.87
CA ASP A 143 -3.15 -33.59 -16.27
C ASP A 143 -2.40 -34.25 -15.11
N ASP A 144 -3.08 -35.27 -14.63
CA ASP A 144 -2.78 -36.17 -13.54
C ASP A 144 -1.97 -37.31 -14.14
N ASP A 145 -0.63 -37.21 -14.10
CA ASP A 145 0.26 -38.32 -14.45
C ASP A 145 1.39 -38.42 -13.40
N ASP A 146 1.14 -39.29 -12.42
CA ASP A 146 2.07 -40.29 -11.91
C ASP A 146 3.44 -39.83 -11.35
N VAL A 147 3.50 -39.65 -10.03
CA VAL A 147 4.67 -40.13 -9.26
C VAL A 147 4.23 -40.94 -8.05
N ASP A 148 4.64 -42.19 -8.11
CA ASP A 148 4.34 -43.29 -7.22
C ASP A 148 4.60 -43.01 -5.73
N ASP A 149 3.63 -43.51 -4.98
CA ASP A 149 3.74 -44.23 -3.71
C ASP A 149 5.16 -44.73 -3.35
N ASP A 150 5.78 -44.10 -2.36
CA ASP A 150 6.74 -44.77 -1.48
C ASP A 150 6.39 -44.41 -0.03
N VAL A 151 5.45 -45.19 0.50
CA VAL A 151 5.28 -45.45 1.93
C VAL A 151 6.61 -46.00 2.46
N ILE A 152 7.44 -45.14 3.06
CA ILE A 152 8.50 -45.62 3.95
C ILE A 152 7.89 -45.75 5.35
N ASP A 153 7.23 -46.87 5.57
CA ASP A 153 7.09 -47.44 6.90
C ASP A 153 8.37 -48.24 7.16
N PHE A 154 9.28 -47.66 7.94
CA PHE A 154 10.41 -48.39 8.51
C PHE A 154 10.28 -48.34 10.02
N ASP A 155 9.45 -49.26 10.53
CA ASP A 155 9.70 -49.91 11.80
C ASP A 155 11.15 -50.42 11.81
N GLU A 156 11.97 -49.96 12.75
CA GLU A 156 12.71 -50.91 13.61
C GLU A 156 13.25 -50.17 14.84
N ASP A 157 12.77 -50.65 15.99
CA ASP A 157 13.45 -50.65 17.27
C ASP A 157 14.97 -50.93 17.11
N ASP A 158 15.79 -50.33 17.98
CA ASP A 158 16.52 -51.09 19.00
C ASP A 158 17.82 -50.42 19.46
N ASP A 159 17.94 -50.43 20.78
CA ASP A 159 19.12 -50.41 21.63
C ASP A 159 20.15 -49.26 21.65
N SER A 160 20.08 -48.53 22.78
CA SER A 160 21.11 -48.53 23.82
C SER A 160 22.59 -48.34 23.45
N ALA A 161 23.19 -47.25 23.93
CA ALA A 161 24.25 -47.33 24.94
C ALA A 161 24.70 -45.95 25.47
N ASP A 162 24.61 -45.83 26.80
CA ASP A 162 25.55 -45.16 27.70
C ASP A 162 26.99 -45.03 27.15
N GLY A 163 27.53 -43.82 27.27
CA GLY A 163 28.91 -43.50 26.91
C GLY A 163 29.48 -42.39 27.77
N SER A 164 29.51 -42.61 29.09
CA SER A 164 30.24 -41.82 30.08
C SER A 164 31.69 -41.50 29.66
N LYS A 165 32.06 -40.21 29.69
CA LYS A 165 33.28 -39.69 30.35
C LYS A 165 33.28 -38.16 30.44
#